data_AF-A0A3C1FV45-F1
#
_entry.id   AF-A0A3C1FV45-F1
#
_cell.length_a   1.000
_cell.length_b   1.000
_cell.length_c   1.000
_cell.angle_alpha   90.00
_cell.angle_beta   90.00
_cell.angle_gamma   90.00
#
_symmetry.space_group_name_H-M   'P 1'
#
loop_
_entity.id
_entity.type
_entity.pdbx_description
1 polymer ?
#
loop_
_entity_poly.entity_id
_entity_poly.type
_entity_poly.pdbx_seq_one_letter_code
_entity_poly.pdbx_strand_id
1 'polypeptide(L)'
;MHKGTRRPIGQILVDGGFMSTHDLNRALAEQTHTGELLGQVLVRAGILDGIDIIAVLSIQEHIERPEDAVKLAAGIRQMLGSLLIEAGQITPEQLEQAIGEQRKTGEKLGEVLVRLGLLSERQLNSVLDFQQNQSGERQHPSPLRLGELLVSTGQITSEQLQEALLKQAASRKKLGEVLVEEGYVRPNQVKRGLRIMQMLSTSALVAAVSLGSLTGCGGGGAQAQTGSAISGVQAVPANAQASEPLKAGPAELNLALYTKANPDGSTVIHIPAGTYRVSKTLVLPSNTILEGDGDTTILETDASFTGSQFITNSDFTNGNSNIIIQNLKMEVSLPLLPGDSPGVLRFANVEQLEIDKLTMVLNSPMYGIDLSSYIRNATVQGCTITNTSTVGGGGIMIRNEDPLPAQATSGIVIRNNQVASASDESIAAFGWLGLTENVRIENNTLLAQGASFGITAYGFNSPGQSGQISNVNITGNSVVGSTVGAIGIMGGANGVNVTDNTVMQTQADGIFLDPGGDGLPVISNINVQDNTISNVGRNGIFANGMLVQVQQNKISNCSRAGIYAVAGVAMIGNVISDAHPGILVQGESDATISGNTLSNAGEIVFLQ
;
A
#
# COMPACT_ATOMS: atom_id res chain seq x y z
N MET A 1 9.08 36.14 -35.11
CA MET A 1 9.85 35.20 -34.28
C MET A 1 9.13 35.02 -32.95
N HIS A 2 8.27 34.02 -32.81
CA HIS A 2 7.71 33.66 -31.51
C HIS A 2 8.80 32.96 -30.70
N LYS A 3 9.26 33.60 -29.61
CA LYS A 3 10.04 32.92 -28.57
C LYS A 3 9.08 31.96 -27.87
N GLY A 4 9.05 30.70 -28.30
CA GLY A 4 8.35 29.63 -27.59
C GLY A 4 8.96 29.49 -26.20
N THR A 5 8.15 29.66 -25.16
CA THR A 5 8.55 29.51 -23.77
C THR A 5 8.90 28.04 -23.52
N ARG A 6 10.19 27.74 -23.26
CA ARG A 6 10.68 26.41 -22.88
C ARG A 6 9.86 25.89 -21.69
N ARG A 7 9.43 24.62 -21.73
CA ARG A 7 8.80 24.01 -20.56
C ARG A 7 9.84 23.91 -19.43
N PRO A 8 9.59 24.48 -18.24
CA PRO A 8 10.55 24.43 -17.15
C PRO A 8 10.80 22.97 -16.74
N ILE A 9 12.05 22.63 -16.42
CA ILE A 9 12.44 21.28 -15.98
C ILE A 9 11.62 20.84 -14.77
N GLY A 10 11.33 21.78 -13.86
CA GLY A 10 10.47 21.54 -12.71
C GLY A 10 9.08 21.02 -13.08
N GLN A 11 8.46 21.58 -14.13
CA GLN A 11 7.15 21.12 -14.56
C GLN A 11 7.22 19.73 -15.19
N ILE A 12 8.28 19.43 -15.95
CA ILE A 12 8.50 18.10 -16.53
C ILE A 12 8.63 17.05 -15.42
N LEU A 13 9.36 17.39 -14.36
CA LEU A 13 9.58 16.55 -13.19
C LEU A 13 8.29 16.29 -12.41
N VAL A 14 7.47 17.33 -12.20
CA VAL A 14 6.17 17.19 -11.53
C VAL A 14 5.20 16.35 -12.36
N ASP A 15 5.07 16.66 -13.65
CA ASP A 15 4.10 15.99 -14.52
C ASP A 15 4.46 14.53 -14.80
N GLY A 16 5.75 14.17 -14.71
CA GLY A 16 6.21 12.78 -14.79
C GLY A 16 6.20 12.03 -13.46
N GLY A 17 5.83 12.68 -12.36
CA GLY A 17 5.86 12.09 -11.02
C GLY A 17 7.27 11.86 -10.46
N PHE A 18 8.29 12.54 -11.00
CA PHE A 18 9.65 12.53 -10.45
C PHE A 18 9.73 13.24 -9.10
N MET A 19 8.83 14.19 -8.84
CA MET A 19 8.71 14.91 -7.59
C MET A 19 7.33 15.57 -7.45
N SER A 20 6.98 16.02 -6.25
CA SER A 20 5.74 16.78 -6.06
C SER A 20 5.89 18.26 -6.45
N THR A 21 4.77 18.95 -6.70
CA THR A 21 4.76 20.42 -6.85
C THR A 21 5.32 21.13 -5.61
N HIS A 22 5.14 20.52 -4.43
CA HIS A 22 5.70 21.03 -3.18
C HIS A 22 7.23 20.90 -3.16
N ASP A 23 7.79 19.77 -3.57
CA ASP A 23 9.24 19.58 -3.71
C ASP A 23 9.86 20.57 -4.69
N LEU A 24 9.17 20.82 -5.82
CA LEU A 24 9.57 21.83 -6.78
C LEU A 24 9.58 23.23 -6.16
N ASN A 25 8.53 23.62 -5.44
CA ASN A 25 8.44 24.94 -4.81
C ASN A 25 9.51 25.13 -3.74
N ARG A 26 9.79 24.09 -2.94
CA ARG A 26 10.89 24.07 -1.98
C ARG A 26 12.24 24.21 -2.67
N ALA A 27 12.48 23.43 -3.72
CA ALA A 27 13.73 23.48 -4.46
C ALA A 27 13.94 24.83 -5.16
N LEU A 28 12.87 25.47 -5.67
CA LEU A 28 12.92 26.84 -6.22
C LEU A 28 13.21 27.89 -5.13
N ALA A 29 12.61 27.75 -3.95
CA ALA A 29 12.89 28.62 -2.81
C ALA A 29 14.37 28.49 -2.41
N GLU A 30 14.89 27.27 -2.25
CA GLU A 30 16.30 27.02 -1.95
C GLU A 30 17.23 27.53 -3.06
N GLN A 31 16.88 27.30 -4.34
CA GLN A 31 17.62 27.79 -5.50
C GLN A 31 17.81 29.31 -5.44
N THR A 32 16.78 30.03 -4.99
CA THR A 32 16.80 31.50 -4.86
C THR A 32 17.78 31.96 -3.78
N HIS A 33 18.02 31.14 -2.74
CA HIS A 33 18.94 31.45 -1.64
C HIS A 33 20.38 30.99 -1.91
N THR A 34 20.57 29.88 -2.63
CA THR A 34 21.90 29.29 -2.89
C THR A 34 22.52 29.74 -4.21
N GLY A 35 21.70 30.16 -5.19
CA GLY A 35 22.16 30.50 -6.54
C GLY A 35 22.56 29.29 -7.40
N GLU A 36 22.35 28.06 -6.90
CA GLU A 36 22.63 26.82 -7.61
C GLU A 36 21.66 26.61 -8.80
N LEU A 37 21.96 25.66 -9.69
CA LEU A 37 20.97 25.22 -10.68
C LEU A 37 19.91 24.34 -10.00
N LEU A 38 18.63 24.49 -10.40
CA LEU A 38 17.52 23.74 -9.81
C LEU A 38 17.79 22.22 -9.77
N GLY A 39 18.37 21.65 -10.82
CA GLY A 39 18.75 20.24 -10.86
C GLY A 39 19.80 19.83 -9.82
N GLN A 40 20.74 20.72 -9.46
CA GLN A 40 21.74 20.47 -8.42
C GLN A 40 21.10 20.49 -7.03
N VAL A 41 20.19 21.44 -6.79
CA VAL A 41 19.41 21.52 -5.55
C VAL A 41 18.60 20.24 -5.35
N LEU A 42 17.92 19.76 -6.40
CA LEU A 42 17.08 18.57 -6.36
C LEU A 42 17.89 17.29 -6.05
N VAL A 43 19.09 17.15 -6.62
CA VAL A 43 19.97 16.00 -6.34
C VAL A 43 20.59 16.09 -4.94
N ARG A 44 21.09 17.27 -4.55
CA ARG A 44 21.70 17.49 -3.23
C ARG A 44 20.69 17.32 -2.10
N ALA A 45 19.44 17.73 -2.30
CA ALA A 45 18.34 17.55 -1.36
C ALA A 45 17.81 16.11 -1.30
N GLY A 46 18.36 15.18 -2.11
CA GLY A 46 17.93 13.79 -2.17
C GLY A 46 16.54 13.59 -2.78
N ILE A 47 15.98 14.63 -3.42
CA ILE A 47 14.66 14.58 -4.07
C ILE A 47 14.76 13.78 -5.37
N LEU A 48 15.89 13.87 -6.07
CA LEU A 48 16.19 13.10 -7.27
C LEU A 48 17.56 12.45 -7.21
N ASP A 49 17.73 11.32 -7.89
CA ASP A 49 19.05 10.79 -8.20
C ASP A 49 19.63 11.51 -9.44
N GLY A 50 20.95 11.55 -9.54
CA GLY A 50 21.67 12.10 -10.69
C GLY A 50 21.29 11.42 -12.02
N ILE A 51 20.96 10.13 -12.01
CA ILE A 51 20.47 9.45 -13.22
C ILE A 51 19.11 10.01 -13.68
N ASP A 52 18.23 10.32 -12.73
CA ASP A 52 16.88 10.79 -13.04
C ASP A 52 16.92 12.22 -13.60
N ILE A 53 17.81 13.09 -13.07
CA ILE A 53 18.00 14.43 -13.62
C ILE A 53 18.61 14.41 -15.03
N ILE A 54 19.57 13.51 -15.30
CA ILE A 54 20.19 13.35 -16.62
C ILE A 54 19.14 12.88 -17.64
N ALA A 55 18.32 11.90 -17.26
CA ALA A 55 17.25 11.41 -18.11
C ALA A 55 16.24 12.52 -18.46
N VAL A 56 15.83 13.32 -17.48
CA VAL A 56 14.88 14.42 -17.68
C VAL A 56 15.48 15.54 -18.54
N LEU A 57 16.75 15.89 -18.32
CA LEU A 57 17.47 16.88 -19.13
C LEU A 57 17.57 16.45 -20.60
N SER A 58 17.83 15.17 -20.85
CA SER A 58 17.90 14.62 -22.22
C SER A 58 16.60 14.81 -23.00
N ILE A 59 15.46 14.82 -22.32
CA ILE A 59 14.14 15.04 -22.93
C ILE A 59 13.75 16.51 -22.96
N GLN A 60 14.17 17.30 -21.96
CA GLN A 60 13.94 18.74 -21.95
C GLN A 60 14.51 19.42 -23.21
N GLU A 61 15.67 18.94 -23.70
CA GLU A 61 16.27 19.38 -24.98
C GLU A 61 15.42 19.06 -26.22
N HIS A 62 14.51 18.09 -26.13
CA HIS A 62 13.64 17.66 -27.24
C HIS A 62 12.19 18.16 -27.12
N ILE A 63 11.75 18.62 -25.94
CA ILE A 63 10.43 19.25 -25.69
C ILE A 63 10.49 20.78 -25.97
N GLU A 64 11.43 21.25 -26.79
CA GLU A 64 11.59 22.68 -27.09
C GLU A 64 10.34 23.33 -27.70
N ARG A 65 9.46 22.54 -28.33
CA ARG A 65 8.18 23.01 -28.84
C ARG A 65 7.04 22.09 -28.40
N PRO A 66 5.86 22.64 -28.10
CA PRO A 66 4.70 21.87 -27.67
C PRO A 66 4.27 20.76 -28.65
N GLU A 67 4.51 20.97 -29.95
CA GLU A 67 4.20 20.03 -31.04
C GLU A 67 5.15 18.81 -31.10
N ASP A 68 6.31 18.89 -30.44
CA ASP A 68 7.34 17.83 -30.45
C ASP A 68 7.14 16.85 -29.29
N ALA A 69 6.39 17.22 -28.24
CA ALA A 69 5.99 16.34 -27.14
C ALA A 69 5.19 15.11 -27.61
N VAL A 70 4.33 15.29 -28.62
CA VAL A 70 3.53 14.22 -29.23
C VAL A 70 4.40 13.26 -30.05
N LYS A 71 5.52 13.74 -30.61
CA LYS A 71 6.44 12.94 -31.44
C LYS A 71 7.42 12.09 -30.63
N LEU A 72 7.65 12.46 -29.37
CA LEU A 72 8.63 11.81 -28.49
C LEU A 72 8.18 10.41 -28.02
N ALA A 73 6.89 10.15 -27.84
CA ALA A 73 6.35 9.01 -27.10
C ALA A 73 6.40 7.63 -27.77
N ALA A 74 7.24 7.42 -28.79
CA ALA A 74 7.38 6.14 -29.47
C ALA A 74 8.16 5.12 -28.63
N GLY A 75 7.48 4.33 -27.79
CA GLY A 75 8.18 3.34 -26.96
C GLY A 75 7.36 2.20 -26.32
N ILE A 76 6.13 2.42 -25.87
CA ILE A 76 5.28 1.35 -25.31
C ILE A 76 3.81 1.62 -25.66
N ARG A 77 3.11 0.62 -26.18
CA ARG A 77 1.67 0.69 -26.48
C ARG A 77 0.87 0.58 -25.17
N GLN A 78 0.38 1.70 -24.65
CA GLN A 78 -0.53 1.72 -23.50
C GLN A 78 -2.00 1.84 -23.96
N MET A 79 -2.93 1.34 -23.14
CA MET A 79 -4.36 1.45 -23.42
C MET A 79 -4.84 2.89 -23.15
N LEU A 80 -5.82 3.37 -23.90
CA LEU A 80 -6.34 4.74 -23.79
C LEU A 80 -6.77 5.06 -22.35
N GLY A 81 -7.46 4.12 -21.69
CA GLY A 81 -7.91 4.28 -20.31
C GLY A 81 -6.76 4.41 -19.30
N SER A 82 -5.70 3.62 -19.43
CA SER A 82 -4.54 3.70 -18.52
C SER A 82 -3.78 5.01 -18.71
N LEU A 83 -3.62 5.47 -19.95
CA LEU A 83 -2.96 6.75 -20.25
C LEU A 83 -3.70 7.94 -19.64
N LEU A 84 -5.02 7.93 -19.69
CA LEU A 84 -5.85 9.02 -19.16
C LEU A 84 -5.86 9.05 -17.62
N ILE A 85 -5.79 7.89 -16.97
CA ILE A 85 -5.63 7.79 -15.51
C ILE A 85 -4.25 8.30 -15.09
N GLU A 86 -3.19 7.83 -15.77
CA GLU A 86 -1.81 8.25 -15.47
C GLU A 86 -1.61 9.76 -15.69
N ALA A 87 -2.27 10.36 -16.67
CA ALA A 87 -2.25 11.81 -16.92
C ALA A 87 -3.21 12.62 -16.02
N GLY A 88 -3.87 11.98 -15.06
CA GLY A 88 -4.80 12.63 -14.13
C GLY A 88 -6.04 13.25 -14.79
N GLN A 89 -6.38 12.84 -16.01
CA GLN A 89 -7.52 13.37 -16.76
C GLN A 89 -8.84 12.70 -16.34
N ILE A 90 -8.77 11.43 -15.93
CA ILE A 90 -9.90 10.66 -15.43
C ILE A 90 -9.45 9.81 -14.23
N THR A 91 -10.38 9.46 -13.34
CA THR A 91 -10.16 8.53 -12.23
C THR A 91 -10.45 7.07 -12.64
N PRO A 92 -9.95 6.07 -11.88
CA PRO A 92 -10.30 4.66 -12.09
C PRO A 92 -11.82 4.42 -12.12
N GLU A 93 -12.56 5.07 -11.23
CA GLU A 93 -14.01 4.96 -11.11
C GLU A 93 -14.72 5.58 -12.33
N GLN A 94 -14.23 6.72 -12.82
CA GLN A 94 -14.73 7.34 -14.06
C GLN A 94 -14.41 6.50 -15.30
N LEU A 95 -13.27 5.81 -15.33
CA LEU A 95 -12.94 4.86 -16.40
C LEU A 95 -13.87 3.63 -16.34
N GLU A 96 -14.11 3.08 -15.15
CA GLU A 96 -15.03 1.95 -14.97
C GLU A 96 -16.46 2.33 -15.38
N GLN A 97 -16.92 3.52 -15.01
CA GLN A 97 -18.19 4.08 -15.47
C GLN A 97 -18.24 4.19 -17.00
N ALA A 98 -17.19 4.74 -17.62
CA ALA A 98 -17.11 4.88 -19.07
C ALA A 98 -17.08 3.52 -19.79
N ILE A 99 -16.40 2.51 -19.25
CA ILE A 99 -16.40 1.14 -19.78
C ILE A 99 -17.77 0.49 -19.61
N GLY A 100 -18.44 0.70 -18.47
CA GLY A 100 -19.79 0.22 -18.21
C GLY A 100 -20.81 0.79 -19.21
N GLU A 101 -20.71 2.09 -19.52
CA GLU A 101 -21.52 2.75 -20.53
C GLU A 101 -21.17 2.28 -21.96
N GLN A 102 -19.88 2.13 -22.27
CA GLN A 102 -19.42 1.61 -23.55
C GLN A 102 -20.01 0.22 -23.85
N ARG A 103 -20.07 -0.66 -22.86
CA ARG A 103 -20.66 -2.00 -23.00
C ARG A 103 -22.16 -1.98 -23.26
N LYS A 104 -22.88 -0.95 -22.77
CA LYS A 104 -24.34 -0.80 -22.97
C LYS A 104 -24.66 -0.17 -24.33
N THR A 105 -23.87 0.81 -24.77
CA THR A 105 -24.17 1.59 -25.97
C THR A 105 -23.45 1.11 -27.23
N GLY A 106 -22.32 0.41 -27.09
CA GLY A 106 -21.47 -0.02 -28.20
C GLY A 106 -20.63 1.10 -28.84
N GLU A 107 -20.64 2.31 -28.27
CA GLU A 107 -19.82 3.44 -28.71
C GLU A 107 -18.32 3.17 -28.47
N LYS A 108 -17.43 3.99 -29.05
CA LYS A 108 -16.00 3.89 -28.69
C LYS A 108 -15.77 4.53 -27.32
N LEU A 109 -14.86 3.95 -26.53
CA LEU A 109 -14.53 4.47 -25.19
C LEU A 109 -14.21 5.97 -25.18
N GLY A 110 -13.48 6.48 -26.18
CA GLY A 110 -13.19 7.90 -26.31
C GLY A 110 -14.44 8.77 -26.53
N GLU A 111 -15.39 8.30 -27.34
CA GLU A 111 -16.67 8.99 -27.59
C GLU A 111 -17.53 9.01 -26.32
N VAL A 112 -17.54 7.91 -25.56
CA VAL A 112 -18.22 7.82 -24.26
C VAL A 112 -17.61 8.79 -23.25
N LEU A 113 -16.28 8.88 -23.17
CA LEU A 113 -15.58 9.79 -22.28
C LEU A 113 -15.89 11.26 -22.60
N VAL A 114 -16.01 11.63 -23.88
CA VAL A 114 -16.44 12.97 -24.29
C VAL A 114 -17.91 13.21 -23.96
N ARG A 115 -18.78 12.25 -24.24
CA ARG A 115 -20.23 12.33 -23.97
C ARG A 115 -20.54 12.46 -22.47
N LEU A 116 -19.75 11.80 -21.62
CA LEU A 116 -19.86 11.92 -20.15
C LEU A 116 -19.25 13.23 -19.61
N GLY A 117 -18.71 14.09 -20.47
CA GLY A 117 -18.08 15.35 -20.08
C GLY A 117 -16.72 15.18 -19.39
N LEU A 118 -16.14 13.98 -19.44
CA LEU A 118 -14.86 13.65 -18.83
C LEU A 118 -13.66 14.10 -19.68
N LEU A 119 -13.87 14.27 -21.00
CA LEU A 119 -12.90 14.82 -21.93
C LEU A 119 -13.57 15.79 -22.91
N SER A 120 -12.82 16.77 -23.41
CA SER A 120 -13.19 17.51 -24.62
C SER A 120 -12.76 16.76 -25.89
N GLU A 121 -13.41 17.03 -27.02
CA GLU A 121 -13.00 16.49 -28.33
C GLU A 121 -11.53 16.80 -28.66
N ARG A 122 -11.03 17.97 -28.23
CA ARG A 122 -9.62 18.35 -28.42
C ARG A 122 -8.68 17.50 -27.58
N GLN A 123 -9.00 17.30 -26.29
CA GLN A 123 -8.20 16.41 -25.42
C GLN A 123 -8.20 14.98 -25.96
N LEU A 124 -9.36 14.48 -26.42
CA LEU A 124 -9.43 13.17 -27.04
C LEU A 124 -8.54 13.08 -28.29
N ASN A 125 -8.57 14.08 -29.17
CA ASN A 125 -7.73 14.10 -30.36
C ASN A 125 -6.23 14.16 -30.02
N SER A 126 -5.81 14.95 -29.03
CA SER A 126 -4.40 14.99 -28.59
C SER A 126 -3.91 13.63 -28.05
N VAL A 127 -4.77 12.90 -27.33
CA VAL A 127 -4.44 11.56 -26.80
C VAL A 127 -4.43 10.50 -27.92
N LEU A 128 -5.35 10.61 -28.89
CA LEU A 128 -5.37 9.72 -30.06
C LEU A 128 -4.17 9.96 -30.97
N ASP A 129 -3.76 11.21 -31.18
CA ASP A 129 -2.54 11.56 -31.91
C ASP A 129 -1.29 11.04 -31.19
N PHE A 130 -1.26 11.13 -29.86
CA PHE A 130 -0.21 10.53 -29.04
C PHE A 130 -0.16 9.00 -29.21
N GLN A 131 -1.31 8.33 -29.21
CA GLN A 131 -1.41 6.88 -29.41
C GLN A 131 -1.06 6.44 -30.84
N GLN A 132 -1.44 7.21 -31.87
CA GLN A 132 -1.09 6.91 -33.27
C GLN A 132 0.40 7.09 -33.55
N ASN A 133 1.05 8.09 -32.95
CA ASN A 133 2.49 8.30 -33.09
C ASN A 133 3.33 7.22 -32.36
N GLN A 134 2.73 6.39 -31.51
CA GLN A 134 3.35 5.15 -31.01
C GLN A 134 3.44 4.03 -32.06
N SER A 135 2.71 4.14 -33.18
CA SER A 135 2.48 3.04 -34.13
C SER A 135 3.34 3.10 -35.40
N GLY A 136 4.16 4.13 -35.59
CA GLY A 136 4.90 4.38 -36.84
C GLY A 136 6.34 3.86 -36.83
N GLU A 137 6.70 3.09 -37.87
CA GLU A 137 8.10 2.86 -38.25
C GLU A 137 8.73 4.19 -38.71
N ARG A 138 9.52 4.84 -37.85
CA ARG A 138 10.34 6.01 -38.23
C ARG A 138 11.82 5.80 -37.91
N GLN A 139 12.65 6.35 -38.79
CA GLN A 139 14.11 6.24 -38.86
C GLN A 139 14.88 7.28 -38.00
N HIS A 140 14.30 7.78 -36.90
CA HIS A 140 14.96 8.78 -36.03
C HIS A 140 15.08 8.29 -34.58
N PRO A 141 16.20 8.60 -33.89
CA PRO A 141 16.40 8.27 -32.48
C PRO A 141 15.38 9.01 -31.61
N SER A 142 14.68 8.28 -30.75
CA SER A 142 13.80 8.85 -29.71
C SER A 142 14.35 8.54 -28.32
N PRO A 143 14.60 9.56 -27.47
CA PRO A 143 15.16 9.39 -26.13
C PRO A 143 14.25 8.59 -25.17
N LEU A 144 12.98 8.36 -25.55
CA LEU A 144 12.02 7.54 -24.80
C LEU A 144 12.10 6.05 -25.11
N ARG A 145 13.14 5.57 -25.79
CA ARG A 145 13.43 4.14 -25.94
C ARG A 145 14.40 3.68 -24.87
N LEU A 146 14.15 2.51 -24.29
CA LEU A 146 15.00 1.91 -23.25
C LEU A 146 16.49 1.95 -23.64
N GLY A 147 16.83 1.57 -24.88
CA GLY A 147 18.22 1.56 -25.34
C GLY A 147 18.87 2.95 -25.36
N GLU A 148 18.17 3.94 -25.92
CA GLU A 148 18.67 5.31 -26.05
C GLU A 148 18.74 6.02 -24.68
N LEU A 149 17.80 5.73 -23.79
CA LEU A 149 17.81 6.20 -22.40
C LEU A 149 19.01 5.63 -21.61
N LEU A 150 19.34 4.36 -21.80
CA LEU A 150 20.50 3.74 -21.16
C LEU A 150 21.81 4.33 -21.69
N VAL A 151 21.86 4.71 -22.97
CA VAL A 151 23.00 5.44 -23.55
C VAL A 151 23.09 6.87 -22.98
N SER A 152 21.99 7.62 -22.96
CA SER A 152 21.98 9.01 -22.49
C SER A 152 22.31 9.14 -21.00
N THR A 153 21.93 8.15 -20.20
CA THR A 153 22.25 8.06 -18.77
C THR A 153 23.65 7.49 -18.50
N GLY A 154 24.43 7.15 -19.55
CA GLY A 154 25.79 6.63 -19.43
C GLY A 154 25.88 5.20 -18.89
N GLN A 155 24.78 4.45 -18.89
CA GLN A 155 24.73 3.07 -18.39
C GLN A 155 25.22 2.06 -19.41
N ILE A 156 25.10 2.37 -20.71
CA ILE A 156 25.69 1.61 -21.82
C ILE A 156 26.27 2.56 -22.87
N THR A 157 27.15 2.08 -23.75
CA THR A 157 27.64 2.86 -24.89
C THR A 157 26.78 2.67 -26.14
N SER A 158 26.90 3.59 -27.11
CA SER A 158 26.22 3.47 -28.41
C SER A 158 26.61 2.20 -29.16
N GLU A 159 27.85 1.74 -29.01
CA GLU A 159 28.36 0.50 -29.60
C GLU A 159 27.70 -0.73 -28.95
N GLN A 160 27.61 -0.74 -27.61
CA GLN A 160 26.92 -1.81 -26.86
C GLN A 160 25.44 -1.89 -27.22
N LEU A 161 24.79 -0.74 -27.41
CA LEU A 161 23.40 -0.69 -27.87
C LEU A 161 23.24 -1.26 -29.29
N GLN A 162 24.13 -0.89 -30.22
CA GLN A 162 24.09 -1.42 -31.59
C GLN A 162 24.31 -2.93 -31.62
N GLU A 163 25.27 -3.44 -30.85
CA GLU A 163 25.51 -4.88 -30.73
C GLU A 163 24.29 -5.61 -30.15
N ALA A 164 23.68 -5.08 -29.09
CA ALA A 164 22.47 -5.65 -28.50
C ALA A 164 21.27 -5.62 -29.45
N LEU A 165 21.11 -4.57 -30.27
CA LEU A 165 20.05 -4.48 -31.28
C LEU A 165 20.24 -5.50 -32.42
N LEU A 166 21.48 -5.74 -32.86
CA LEU A 166 21.79 -6.79 -33.85
C LEU A 166 21.44 -8.18 -33.32
N LYS A 167 21.78 -8.47 -32.06
CA LYS A 167 21.44 -9.73 -31.38
C LYS A 167 19.93 -9.85 -31.11
N GLN A 168 19.27 -8.73 -30.79
CA GLN A 168 17.82 -8.68 -30.64
C GLN A 168 17.13 -9.03 -31.95
N ALA A 169 17.58 -8.48 -33.09
CA ALA A 169 17.00 -8.77 -34.41
C ALA A 169 17.16 -10.24 -34.81
N ALA A 170 18.22 -10.92 -34.33
CA ALA A 170 18.45 -12.34 -34.51
C ALA A 170 17.73 -13.25 -33.48
N SER A 171 17.05 -12.67 -32.49
CA SER A 171 16.38 -13.40 -31.41
C SER A 171 14.90 -13.00 -31.27
N ARG A 172 14.11 -13.75 -30.48
CA ARG A 172 12.75 -13.33 -30.07
C ARG A 172 12.72 -12.63 -28.71
N LYS A 173 13.88 -12.23 -28.19
CA LYS A 173 14.03 -11.67 -26.85
C LYS A 173 13.80 -10.16 -26.85
N LYS A 174 13.44 -9.60 -25.69
CA LYS A 174 13.33 -8.14 -25.52
C LYS A 174 14.73 -7.53 -25.39
N LEU A 175 14.91 -6.28 -25.83
CA LEU A 175 16.20 -5.58 -25.75
C LEU A 175 16.79 -5.60 -24.33
N GLY A 176 15.96 -5.39 -23.30
CA GLY A 176 16.40 -5.45 -21.90
C GLY A 176 16.93 -6.82 -21.46
N GLU A 177 16.41 -7.91 -22.01
CA GLU A 177 16.89 -9.28 -21.73
C GLU A 177 18.25 -9.49 -22.39
N VAL A 178 18.40 -9.05 -23.65
CA VAL A 178 19.67 -9.14 -24.39
C VAL A 178 20.77 -8.32 -23.71
N LEU A 179 20.45 -7.09 -23.26
CA LEU A 179 21.43 -6.24 -22.55
C LEU A 179 21.92 -6.85 -21.22
N VAL A 180 21.07 -7.63 -20.54
CA VAL A 180 21.43 -8.32 -19.30
C VAL A 180 22.26 -9.57 -19.59
N GLU A 181 21.90 -10.34 -20.61
CA GLU A 181 22.63 -11.56 -21.00
C GLU A 181 24.05 -11.25 -21.47
N GLU A 182 24.24 -10.14 -22.18
CA GLU A 182 25.56 -9.67 -22.62
C GLU A 182 26.37 -9.00 -21.49
N GLY A 183 25.79 -8.85 -20.30
CA GLY A 183 26.45 -8.27 -19.14
C GLY A 183 26.67 -6.75 -19.22
N TYR A 184 26.01 -6.06 -20.16
CA TYR A 184 26.11 -4.60 -20.29
C TYR A 184 25.34 -3.86 -19.21
N VAL A 185 24.25 -4.46 -18.71
CA VAL A 185 23.44 -3.89 -17.62
C VAL A 185 22.98 -4.98 -16.66
N ARG A 186 22.69 -4.59 -15.43
CA ARG A 186 22.05 -5.45 -14.42
C ARG A 186 20.52 -5.41 -14.54
N PRO A 187 19.78 -6.45 -14.08
CA PRO A 187 18.31 -6.47 -14.15
C PRO A 187 17.62 -5.26 -13.48
N ASN A 188 18.19 -4.78 -12.36
CA ASN A 188 17.68 -3.59 -11.66
C ASN A 188 17.86 -2.30 -12.48
N GLN A 189 18.91 -2.19 -13.31
CA GLN A 189 19.13 -1.05 -14.20
C GLN A 189 18.09 -1.02 -15.33
N VAL A 190 17.72 -2.20 -15.86
CA VAL A 190 16.62 -2.32 -16.85
C VAL A 190 15.28 -1.93 -16.22
N LYS A 191 14.97 -2.45 -15.03
CA LYS A 191 13.74 -2.11 -14.29
C LYS A 191 13.65 -0.60 -14.00
N ARG A 192 14.77 0.00 -13.58
CA ARG A 192 14.88 1.44 -13.34
C ARG A 192 14.71 2.25 -14.63
N GLY A 193 15.37 1.86 -15.72
CA GLY A 193 15.24 2.51 -17.02
C GLY A 193 13.81 2.48 -17.56
N LEU A 194 13.12 1.34 -17.43
CA LEU A 194 11.70 1.21 -17.80
C LEU A 194 10.80 2.12 -16.97
N ARG A 195 11.05 2.25 -15.66
CA ARG A 195 10.31 3.17 -14.78
C ARG A 195 10.51 4.63 -15.21
N ILE A 196 11.75 5.04 -15.42
CA ILE A 196 12.10 6.40 -15.87
C ILE A 196 11.43 6.70 -17.22
N MET A 197 11.45 5.75 -18.15
CA MET A 197 10.81 5.86 -19.45
C MET A 197 9.28 6.06 -19.33
N GLN A 198 8.61 5.32 -18.43
CA GLN A 198 7.18 5.50 -18.17
C GLN A 198 6.87 6.90 -17.62
N MET A 199 7.63 7.34 -16.62
CA MET A 199 7.48 8.67 -16.01
C MET A 199 7.68 9.81 -17.02
N LEU A 200 8.67 9.68 -17.91
CA LEU A 200 8.90 10.66 -18.96
C LEU A 200 7.80 10.63 -20.04
N SER A 201 7.22 9.46 -20.31
CA SER A 201 6.06 9.33 -21.21
C SER A 201 4.81 10.01 -20.64
N THR A 202 4.54 9.82 -19.35
CA THR A 202 3.45 10.51 -18.62
C THR A 202 3.62 12.02 -18.70
N SER A 203 4.83 12.54 -18.46
CA SER A 203 5.13 13.98 -18.56
C SER A 203 4.87 14.55 -19.95
N ALA A 204 5.27 13.82 -21.00
CA ALA A 204 5.04 14.19 -22.40
C ALA A 204 3.54 14.18 -22.75
N LEU A 205 2.78 13.21 -22.24
CA LEU A 205 1.33 13.13 -22.42
C LEU A 205 0.61 14.30 -21.74
N VAL A 206 0.95 14.60 -20.48
CA VAL A 206 0.38 15.75 -19.75
C VAL A 206 0.65 17.06 -20.51
N ALA A 207 1.82 17.19 -21.16
CA ALA A 207 2.13 18.30 -22.06
C ALA A 207 1.16 18.36 -23.25
N ALA A 208 1.00 17.25 -23.95
CA ALA A 208 0.16 17.15 -25.13
C ALA A 208 -1.30 17.49 -24.83
N VAL A 209 -1.82 16.99 -23.69
CA VAL A 209 -3.22 17.19 -23.29
C VAL A 209 -3.48 18.62 -22.82
N SER A 210 -2.56 19.22 -22.07
CA SER A 210 -2.69 20.60 -21.56
C SER A 210 -2.81 21.65 -22.66
N LEU A 211 -2.33 21.35 -23.87
CA LEU A 211 -2.41 22.24 -25.05
C LEU A 211 -3.82 22.28 -25.67
N GLY A 212 -4.63 21.23 -25.50
CA GLY A 212 -6.00 21.18 -26.01
C GLY A 212 -6.94 22.21 -25.37
N SER A 213 -6.59 22.69 -24.17
CA SER A 213 -7.42 23.55 -23.32
C SER A 213 -7.25 25.05 -23.55
N LEU A 214 -6.21 25.51 -24.24
CA LEU A 214 -5.77 26.93 -24.23
C LEU A 214 -6.22 27.80 -25.43
N THR A 215 -7.04 27.31 -26.36
CA THR A 215 -7.46 28.10 -27.55
C THR A 215 -8.96 28.42 -27.57
N GLY A 216 -9.55 28.68 -26.40
CA GLY A 216 -10.96 28.99 -26.21
C GLY A 216 -11.24 30.33 -25.54
N CYS A 217 -10.49 31.40 -25.84
CA CYS A 217 -10.87 32.74 -25.39
C CYS A 217 -10.68 33.77 -26.51
N GLY A 218 -11.75 33.99 -27.28
CA GLY A 218 -11.92 35.20 -28.07
C GLY A 218 -12.64 36.26 -27.23
N GLY A 219 -11.94 37.36 -26.95
CA GLY A 219 -12.46 38.73 -26.81
C GLY A 219 -13.51 39.04 -25.73
N GLY A 220 -13.12 39.85 -24.74
CA GLY A 220 -14.05 40.62 -23.92
C GLY A 220 -13.48 40.96 -22.55
N GLY A 221 -13.05 42.21 -22.34
CA GLY A 221 -12.45 42.66 -21.09
C GLY A 221 -13.45 43.00 -19.97
N ALA A 222 -12.84 43.49 -18.90
CA ALA A 222 -13.41 44.23 -17.76
C ALA A 222 -13.80 43.46 -16.48
N GLN A 223 -12.96 43.73 -15.48
CA GLN A 223 -13.28 44.10 -14.10
C GLN A 223 -13.72 43.04 -13.08
N ALA A 224 -12.90 42.99 -12.02
CA ALA A 224 -13.24 42.54 -10.69
C ALA A 224 -14.44 43.32 -10.12
N GLN A 225 -15.35 42.62 -9.43
CA GLN A 225 -15.87 42.97 -8.10
C GLN A 225 -16.98 42.00 -7.63
N THR A 226 -16.88 41.61 -6.35
CA THR A 226 -17.94 41.46 -5.33
C THR A 226 -19.14 40.51 -5.53
N GLY A 227 -19.24 39.53 -4.61
CA GLY A 227 -20.31 39.45 -3.61
C GLY A 227 -21.62 38.71 -3.93
N SER A 228 -21.92 37.70 -3.08
CA SER A 228 -23.25 37.17 -2.66
C SER A 228 -24.22 36.64 -3.74
N ALA A 229 -25.15 35.71 -3.51
CA ALA A 229 -25.47 34.71 -2.47
C ALA A 229 -26.76 34.01 -2.95
N ILE A 230 -26.91 32.68 -2.85
CA ILE A 230 -28.22 31.97 -2.79
C ILE A 230 -28.01 30.62 -2.05
N SER A 231 -28.27 30.54 -0.74
CA SER A 231 -29.33 29.77 -0.03
C SER A 231 -29.85 28.49 -0.74
N GLY A 232 -30.01 27.33 -0.11
CA GLY A 232 -29.86 26.95 1.28
C GLY A 232 -30.31 25.48 1.48
N VAL A 233 -29.99 24.92 2.65
CA VAL A 233 -30.70 23.79 3.26
C VAL A 233 -30.70 24.04 4.76
N GLN A 234 -31.89 23.98 5.36
CA GLN A 234 -32.17 24.31 6.76
C GLN A 234 -31.71 23.19 7.71
N ALA A 235 -31.05 23.59 8.80
CA ALA A 235 -30.92 22.83 10.04
C ALA A 235 -31.97 23.28 11.06
N VAL A 236 -32.38 22.38 11.95
CA VAL A 236 -33.26 22.63 13.11
C VAL A 236 -32.42 22.47 14.39
N PRO A 237 -32.66 23.27 15.46
CA PRO A 237 -31.59 24.04 16.12
C PRO A 237 -31.05 23.43 17.42
N ALA A 238 -29.88 23.97 17.80
CA ALA A 238 -29.23 23.80 19.09
C ALA A 238 -30.01 24.49 20.22
N ASN A 239 -30.09 23.82 21.38
CA ASN A 239 -30.39 24.46 22.65
C ASN A 239 -29.06 24.80 23.34
N ALA A 240 -28.90 26.07 23.69
CA ALA A 240 -27.71 26.62 24.34
C ALA A 240 -27.61 26.19 25.80
N GLN A 241 -26.39 25.99 26.30
CA GLN A 241 -25.90 26.66 27.51
C GLN A 241 -24.40 26.44 27.79
N ALA A 242 -23.82 27.49 28.38
CA ALA A 242 -22.52 27.62 29.03
C ALA A 242 -21.27 27.71 28.13
N SER A 243 -20.81 28.94 27.94
CA SER A 243 -19.48 29.30 27.43
C SER A 243 -18.38 28.82 28.38
N GLU A 244 -17.71 27.74 28.02
CA GLU A 244 -16.35 27.48 28.50
C GLU A 244 -15.39 28.55 27.93
N PRO A 245 -14.31 28.90 28.66
CA PRO A 245 -13.30 29.82 28.14
C PRO A 245 -12.71 29.26 26.85
N LEU A 246 -12.49 30.13 25.84
CA LEU A 246 -11.79 29.79 24.61
C LEU A 246 -10.51 29.01 24.94
N LYS A 247 -10.52 27.70 24.73
CA LYS A 247 -9.29 26.89 24.73
C LYS A 247 -8.39 27.47 23.65
N ALA A 248 -7.16 27.82 24.01
CA ALA A 248 -6.12 28.12 23.03
C ALA A 248 -6.11 26.97 22.00
N GLY A 249 -6.01 27.31 20.71
CA GLY A 249 -5.92 26.30 19.66
C GLY A 249 -4.74 25.35 19.90
N PRO A 250 -4.73 24.16 19.28
CA PRO A 250 -3.70 23.16 19.51
C PRO A 250 -2.31 23.74 19.24
N ALA A 251 -1.36 23.51 20.14
CA ALA A 251 0.00 24.02 19.99
C ALA A 251 0.79 23.16 19.00
N GLU A 252 1.68 23.75 18.19
CA GLU A 252 2.62 22.98 17.38
C GLU A 252 3.58 22.19 18.30
N LEU A 253 3.74 20.90 18.03
CA LEU A 253 4.59 20.02 18.82
C LEU A 253 6.07 20.32 18.55
N ASN A 254 6.78 20.73 19.59
CA ASN A 254 8.23 20.79 19.59
C ASN A 254 8.76 19.78 20.63
N LEU A 255 9.24 18.62 20.16
CA LEU A 255 9.73 17.55 21.04
C LEU A 255 10.83 18.04 21.99
N ALA A 256 11.69 18.97 21.56
CA ALA A 256 12.81 19.45 22.38
C ALA A 256 12.39 20.10 23.70
N LEU A 257 11.15 20.61 23.80
CA LEU A 257 10.60 21.17 25.04
C LEU A 257 10.23 20.08 26.06
N TYR A 258 10.04 18.85 25.59
CA TYR A 258 9.56 17.70 26.36
C TYR A 258 10.65 16.62 26.53
N THR A 259 11.81 16.82 25.90
CA THR A 259 12.92 15.87 25.91
C THR A 259 13.81 16.05 27.14
N LYS A 260 14.09 14.94 27.82
CA LYS A 260 15.06 14.83 28.90
C LYS A 260 15.98 13.63 28.66
N ALA A 261 17.28 13.88 28.63
CA ALA A 261 18.29 12.82 28.64
C ALA A 261 18.53 12.33 30.08
N ASN A 262 18.56 11.01 30.26
CA ASN A 262 18.85 10.37 31.53
C ASN A 262 20.33 9.93 31.61
N PRO A 263 20.87 9.76 32.83
CA PRO A 263 22.26 9.33 33.03
C PRO A 263 22.60 7.95 32.47
N ASP A 264 21.60 7.08 32.26
CA ASP A 264 21.75 5.75 31.68
C ASP A 264 21.83 5.76 30.13
N GLY A 265 21.77 6.95 29.53
CA GLY A 265 21.80 7.13 28.08
C GLY A 265 20.43 7.04 27.41
N SER A 266 19.36 6.78 28.16
CA SER A 266 18.00 6.88 27.64
C SER A 266 17.55 8.33 27.47
N THR A 267 16.68 8.57 26.49
CA THR A 267 16.04 9.85 26.24
C THR A 267 14.55 9.69 26.44
N VAL A 268 13.97 10.42 27.39
CA VAL A 268 12.52 10.44 27.63
C VAL A 268 11.93 11.71 27.03
N ILE A 269 10.91 11.55 26.22
CA ILE A 269 10.10 12.63 25.64
C ILE A 269 8.71 12.50 26.27
N HIS A 270 8.49 13.23 27.36
CA HIS A 270 7.21 13.19 28.09
C HIS A 270 6.33 14.38 27.69
N ILE A 271 5.31 14.10 26.88
CA ILE A 271 4.36 15.09 26.40
C ILE A 271 3.17 15.11 27.38
N PRO A 272 2.93 16.21 28.12
CA PRO A 272 1.87 16.25 29.11
C PRO A 272 0.49 16.29 28.45
N ALA A 273 -0.56 16.11 29.24
CA ALA A 273 -1.94 16.26 28.79
C ALA A 273 -2.18 17.56 27.98
N GLY A 274 -2.75 17.41 26.78
CA GLY A 274 -2.96 18.48 25.83
C GLY A 274 -3.17 17.98 24.41
N THR A 275 -3.51 18.88 23.49
CA THR A 275 -3.62 18.57 22.06
C THR A 275 -2.48 19.27 21.32
N TYR A 276 -1.72 18.49 20.55
CA TYR A 276 -0.49 18.92 19.90
C TYR A 276 -0.55 18.62 18.40
N ARG A 277 -0.27 19.63 17.59
CA ARG A 277 -0.19 19.52 16.13
C ARG A 277 1.18 19.03 15.71
N VAL A 278 1.20 17.96 14.93
CA VAL A 278 2.41 17.42 14.34
C VAL A 278 2.44 17.84 12.88
N SER A 279 3.42 18.66 12.51
CA SER A 279 3.60 19.19 11.16
C SER A 279 4.65 18.41 10.34
N LYS A 280 5.39 17.49 10.96
CA LYS A 280 6.44 16.68 10.33
C LYS A 280 6.54 15.31 10.97
N THR A 281 7.06 14.33 10.23
CA THR A 281 7.41 13.00 10.77
C THR A 281 8.23 13.12 12.04
N LEU A 282 7.80 12.45 13.11
CA LEU A 282 8.58 12.33 14.34
C LEU A 282 9.58 11.17 14.19
N VAL A 283 10.86 11.48 14.35
CA VAL A 283 11.95 10.52 14.12
C VAL A 283 12.60 10.16 15.45
N LEU A 284 12.56 8.88 15.82
CA LEU A 284 13.01 8.37 17.11
C LEU A 284 14.36 7.65 16.98
N PRO A 285 15.43 8.13 17.66
CA PRO A 285 16.69 7.41 17.73
C PRO A 285 16.64 6.27 18.76
N SER A 286 17.72 5.51 18.84
CA SER A 286 17.87 4.44 19.85
C SER A 286 17.75 4.98 21.28
N ASN A 287 17.32 4.12 22.20
CA ASN A 287 17.13 4.43 23.62
C ASN A 287 16.15 5.59 23.86
N THR A 288 15.07 5.67 23.06
CA THR A 288 14.06 6.73 23.17
C THR A 288 12.76 6.19 23.74
N ILE A 289 12.22 6.89 24.74
CA ILE A 289 10.88 6.69 25.28
C ILE A 289 10.04 7.91 24.90
N LEU A 290 9.05 7.73 24.04
CA LEU A 290 8.03 8.73 23.74
C LEU A 290 6.77 8.39 24.54
N GLU A 291 6.40 9.23 25.50
CA GLU A 291 5.27 8.96 26.40
C GLU A 291 4.38 10.17 26.63
N GLY A 292 3.14 9.91 27.02
CA GLY A 292 2.21 10.93 27.49
C GLY A 292 1.38 10.51 28.70
N ASP A 293 0.35 11.30 28.98
CA ASP A 293 -0.61 11.13 30.09
C ASP A 293 -1.88 10.35 29.69
N GLY A 294 -1.72 9.32 28.85
CA GLY A 294 -2.80 8.53 28.28
C GLY A 294 -3.58 9.28 27.20
N ASP A 295 -4.87 8.98 27.06
CA ASP A 295 -5.74 9.58 26.03
C ASP A 295 -5.92 11.10 26.13
N THR A 296 -5.45 11.70 27.24
CA THR A 296 -5.45 13.15 27.43
C THR A 296 -4.28 13.84 26.71
N THR A 297 -3.26 13.10 26.29
CA THR A 297 -2.17 13.57 25.43
C THR A 297 -2.50 13.18 23.99
N ILE A 298 -2.86 14.15 23.16
CA ILE A 298 -3.37 13.93 21.80
C ILE A 298 -2.40 14.52 20.79
N LEU A 299 -1.86 13.68 19.91
CA LEU A 299 -1.08 14.09 18.75
C LEU A 299 -1.98 14.09 17.52
N GLU A 300 -2.25 15.24 16.92
CA GLU A 300 -3.04 15.35 15.70
C GLU A 300 -2.18 15.76 14.50
N THR A 301 -2.53 15.27 13.31
CA THR A 301 -1.89 15.73 12.07
C THR A 301 -2.23 17.20 11.82
N ASP A 302 -1.22 18.03 11.59
CA ASP A 302 -1.45 19.39 11.13
C ASP A 302 -1.81 19.43 9.63
N ALA A 303 -2.60 20.42 9.21
CA ALA A 303 -2.96 20.59 7.80
C ALA A 303 -1.73 20.82 6.89
N SER A 304 -0.61 21.31 7.44
CA SER A 304 0.66 21.47 6.73
C SER A 304 1.61 20.28 6.91
N PHE A 305 1.12 19.11 7.35
CA PHE A 305 2.00 17.97 7.61
C PHE A 305 2.83 17.59 6.37
N THR A 306 4.15 17.50 6.54
CA THR A 306 5.08 17.02 5.52
C THR A 306 5.83 15.79 6.02
N GLY A 307 5.64 14.66 5.35
CA GLY A 307 6.28 13.40 5.70
C GLY A 307 5.56 12.21 5.07
N SER A 308 6.23 11.06 5.05
CA SER A 308 5.67 9.80 4.55
C SER A 308 5.18 8.87 5.66
N GLN A 309 5.56 9.15 6.91
CA GLN A 309 5.09 8.45 8.12
C GLN A 309 4.85 9.45 9.26
N PHE A 310 3.92 9.17 10.16
CA PHE A 310 3.69 10.01 11.34
C PHE A 310 4.82 9.88 12.35
N ILE A 311 5.26 8.65 12.63
CA ILE A 311 6.40 8.35 13.52
C ILE A 311 7.25 7.23 12.90
N THR A 312 8.57 7.36 12.98
CA THR A 312 9.52 6.33 12.51
C THR A 312 10.85 6.34 13.29
N ASN A 313 11.72 5.34 13.07
CA ASN A 313 13.07 5.32 13.64
C ASN A 313 14.11 6.07 12.78
N SER A 314 15.20 6.51 13.41
CA SER A 314 16.16 7.44 12.81
C SER A 314 17.11 6.84 11.78
N ASP A 315 17.39 5.53 11.85
CA ASP A 315 18.39 4.87 11.02
C ASP A 315 17.90 3.47 10.62
N PHE A 316 17.44 3.33 9.37
CA PHE A 316 17.06 2.02 8.82
C PHE A 316 18.28 1.20 8.37
N THR A 317 19.42 1.84 8.11
CA THR A 317 20.60 1.20 7.53
C THR A 317 21.38 0.45 8.61
N ASN A 318 21.75 1.14 9.69
CA ASN A 318 22.44 0.52 10.82
C ASN A 318 21.46 0.03 11.89
N GLY A 319 20.21 0.49 11.81
CA GLY A 319 19.17 0.12 12.73
C GLY A 319 19.15 0.97 14.00
N ASN A 320 18.12 0.75 14.79
CA ASN A 320 17.95 1.34 16.11
C ASN A 320 17.71 0.25 17.16
N SER A 321 17.82 0.63 18.44
CA SER A 321 17.47 -0.27 19.53
C SER A 321 16.77 0.44 20.68
N ASN A 322 15.94 -0.29 21.42
CA ASN A 322 15.29 0.20 22.65
C ASN A 322 14.43 1.45 22.40
N ILE A 323 13.41 1.31 21.56
CA ILE A 323 12.43 2.38 21.31
C ILE A 323 11.12 2.00 22.00
N ILE A 324 10.57 2.92 22.79
CA ILE A 324 9.30 2.75 23.51
C ILE A 324 8.37 3.90 23.12
N ILE A 325 7.12 3.59 22.79
CA ILE A 325 6.05 4.57 22.59
C ILE A 325 4.86 4.16 23.45
N GLN A 326 4.41 5.03 24.34
CA GLN A 326 3.38 4.64 25.30
C GLN A 326 2.43 5.75 25.76
N ASN A 327 1.25 5.33 26.24
CA ASN A 327 0.30 6.17 26.98
C ASN A 327 -0.06 7.48 26.27
N LEU A 328 -0.44 7.44 25.00
CA LEU A 328 -0.90 8.63 24.30
C LEU A 328 -1.89 8.30 23.19
N LYS A 329 -2.64 9.33 22.77
CA LYS A 329 -3.60 9.26 21.67
C LYS A 329 -3.03 9.91 20.42
N MET A 330 -3.33 9.33 19.26
CA MET A 330 -3.02 9.87 17.95
C MET A 330 -4.29 9.97 17.10
N GLU A 331 -4.51 11.13 16.49
CA GLU A 331 -5.57 11.38 15.51
C GLU A 331 -4.92 11.74 14.17
N VAL A 332 -4.86 10.75 13.27
CA VAL A 332 -4.01 10.82 12.09
C VAL A 332 -4.80 10.63 10.80
N SER A 333 -4.70 11.62 9.92
CA SER A 333 -5.29 11.58 8.59
C SER A 333 -4.20 11.87 7.57
N LEU A 334 -3.60 10.81 7.03
CA LEU A 334 -2.51 10.91 6.05
C LEU A 334 -2.95 10.28 4.73
N PRO A 335 -2.92 11.03 3.60
CA PRO A 335 -3.09 10.43 2.28
C PRO A 335 -1.86 9.57 1.95
N LEU A 336 -2.02 8.55 1.09
CA LEU A 336 -0.88 7.84 0.50
C LEU A 336 -0.33 8.65 -0.67
N LEU A 337 0.93 9.08 -0.58
CA LEU A 337 1.60 9.78 -1.68
C LEU A 337 2.45 8.80 -2.51
N PRO A 338 2.66 9.06 -3.82
CA PRO A 338 3.50 8.21 -4.65
C PRO A 338 4.93 8.09 -4.09
N GLY A 339 5.35 6.86 -3.78
CA GLY A 339 6.67 6.58 -3.20
C GLY A 339 6.67 6.38 -1.67
N ASP A 340 5.53 6.63 -1.00
CA ASP A 340 5.39 6.30 0.41
C ASP A 340 5.50 4.79 0.64
N SER A 341 6.22 4.42 1.69
CA SER A 341 6.16 3.07 2.25
C SER A 341 5.00 3.02 3.25
N PRO A 342 4.18 1.96 3.25
CA PRO A 342 2.99 1.90 4.09
C PRO A 342 3.35 1.96 5.58
N GLY A 343 2.53 2.62 6.38
CA GLY A 343 2.61 2.65 7.84
C GLY A 343 2.49 4.07 8.42
N VAL A 344 1.46 4.32 9.23
CA VAL A 344 1.35 5.57 9.99
C VAL A 344 2.48 5.65 11.03
N LEU A 345 2.64 4.59 11.82
CA LEU A 345 3.85 4.28 12.58
C LEU A 345 4.63 3.23 11.80
N ARG A 346 5.87 3.52 11.41
CA ARG A 346 6.69 2.58 10.64
C ARG A 346 8.06 2.42 11.28
N PHE A 347 8.43 1.19 11.53
CA PHE A 347 9.75 0.86 12.05
C PHE A 347 10.43 -0.17 11.15
N ALA A 348 11.71 0.05 10.88
CA ALA A 348 12.55 -0.90 10.14
C ALA A 348 13.92 -1.00 10.80
N ASN A 349 14.46 -2.22 10.87
CA ASN A 349 15.74 -2.53 11.49
C ASN A 349 15.82 -2.05 12.95
N VAL A 350 14.83 -2.44 13.76
CA VAL A 350 14.77 -2.09 15.18
C VAL A 350 14.84 -3.35 16.04
N GLU A 351 15.77 -3.36 16.97
CA GLU A 351 15.88 -4.36 18.04
C GLU A 351 15.23 -3.81 19.32
N GLN A 352 14.31 -4.55 19.94
CA GLN A 352 13.58 -4.11 21.14
C GLN A 352 12.73 -2.85 20.90
N LEU A 353 11.55 -3.06 20.32
CA LEU A 353 10.54 -2.04 20.11
C LEU A 353 9.30 -2.34 20.99
N GLU A 354 8.85 -1.37 21.77
CA GLU A 354 7.63 -1.47 22.56
C GLU A 354 6.63 -0.38 22.17
N ILE A 355 5.42 -0.79 21.84
CA ILE A 355 4.27 0.09 21.60
C ILE A 355 3.19 -0.33 22.60
N ASP A 356 2.95 0.49 23.63
CA ASP A 356 2.10 0.15 24.77
C ASP A 356 0.99 1.18 24.99
N LYS A 357 -0.26 0.74 25.09
CA LYS A 357 -1.40 1.61 25.47
C LYS A 357 -1.54 2.88 24.62
N LEU A 358 -1.44 2.71 23.30
CA LEU A 358 -1.76 3.78 22.36
C LEU A 358 -3.23 3.73 21.95
N THR A 359 -3.84 4.91 21.81
CA THR A 359 -5.14 5.06 21.15
C THR A 359 -4.92 5.72 19.79
N MET A 360 -5.22 5.03 18.70
CA MET A 360 -5.03 5.52 17.34
C MET A 360 -6.38 5.62 16.62
N VAL A 361 -6.75 6.85 16.23
CA VAL A 361 -7.90 7.11 15.36
C VAL A 361 -7.36 7.54 14.01
N LEU A 362 -7.56 6.69 13.01
CA LEU A 362 -6.92 6.80 11.70
C LEU A 362 -7.95 6.91 10.59
N ASN A 363 -7.65 7.76 9.62
CA ASN A 363 -8.27 7.73 8.31
C ASN A 363 -7.16 7.73 7.28
N SER A 364 -6.54 6.57 7.07
CA SER A 364 -5.39 6.44 6.17
C SER A 364 -5.44 5.14 5.37
N PRO A 365 -5.11 5.17 4.07
CA PRO A 365 -4.88 3.98 3.26
C PRO A 365 -3.65 3.15 3.71
N MET A 366 -2.90 3.63 4.70
CA MET A 366 -1.78 2.91 5.31
C MET A 366 -2.23 2.10 6.52
N TYR A 367 -1.48 1.04 6.84
CA TYR A 367 -1.61 0.37 8.14
C TYR A 367 -1.29 1.34 9.28
N GLY A 368 -1.98 1.19 10.41
CA GLY A 368 -1.69 1.98 11.61
C GLY A 368 -0.26 1.78 12.11
N ILE A 369 0.15 0.52 12.26
CA ILE A 369 1.51 0.15 12.67
C ILE A 369 2.10 -0.80 11.64
N ASP A 370 3.27 -0.45 11.09
CA ASP A 370 4.06 -1.30 10.20
C ASP A 370 5.39 -1.68 10.87
N LEU A 371 5.48 -2.95 11.28
CA LEU A 371 6.71 -3.62 11.69
C LEU A 371 7.36 -4.23 10.43
N SER A 372 8.18 -3.42 9.77
CA SER A 372 8.82 -3.72 8.47
C SER A 372 10.04 -4.64 8.64
N SER A 373 10.98 -4.62 7.69
CA SER A 373 12.16 -5.48 7.65
C SER A 373 13.01 -5.37 8.91
N TYR A 374 13.55 -6.51 9.35
CA TYR A 374 14.56 -6.63 10.40
C TYR A 374 14.13 -6.14 11.78
N ILE A 375 12.82 -6.13 12.05
CA ILE A 375 12.32 -5.93 13.41
C ILE A 375 12.61 -7.18 14.24
N ARG A 376 13.17 -6.97 15.43
CA ARG A 376 13.53 -8.04 16.37
C ARG A 376 13.03 -7.71 17.76
N ASN A 377 12.36 -8.68 18.39
CA ASN A 377 11.88 -8.56 19.77
C ASN A 377 10.96 -7.34 19.95
N ALA A 378 9.88 -7.26 19.17
CA ALA A 378 8.91 -6.17 19.25
C ALA A 378 7.61 -6.60 19.94
N THR A 379 7.05 -5.72 20.76
CA THR A 379 5.75 -5.92 21.40
C THR A 379 4.82 -4.75 21.08
N VAL A 380 3.62 -5.06 20.60
CA VAL A 380 2.49 -4.12 20.48
C VAL A 380 1.39 -4.60 21.40
N GLN A 381 1.06 -3.83 22.44
CA GLN A 381 0.12 -4.29 23.45
C GLN A 381 -0.77 -3.19 24.02
N GLY A 382 -1.96 -3.58 24.49
CA GLY A 382 -2.89 -2.67 25.16
C GLY A 382 -3.38 -1.52 24.29
N CYS A 383 -3.16 -1.56 22.97
CA CYS A 383 -3.51 -0.46 22.07
C CYS A 383 -4.96 -0.58 21.61
N THR A 384 -5.58 0.58 21.34
CA THR A 384 -6.88 0.69 20.67
C THR A 384 -6.66 1.38 19.32
N ILE A 385 -6.84 0.66 18.21
CA ILE A 385 -6.56 1.15 16.86
C ILE A 385 -7.86 1.10 16.05
N THR A 386 -8.29 2.22 15.52
CA THR A 386 -9.44 2.29 14.61
C THR A 386 -9.01 2.97 13.31
N ASN A 387 -9.00 2.22 12.21
CA ASN A 387 -8.76 2.77 10.88
C ASN A 387 -10.04 2.75 10.04
N THR A 388 -10.56 3.94 9.73
CA THR A 388 -11.83 4.11 9.02
C THR A 388 -11.68 4.21 7.50
N SER A 389 -10.45 4.13 6.98
CA SER A 389 -10.21 4.16 5.54
C SER A 389 -10.88 2.98 4.84
N THR A 390 -11.57 3.25 3.74
CA THR A 390 -12.21 2.24 2.87
C THR A 390 -11.43 1.97 1.58
N VAL A 391 -10.26 2.58 1.42
CA VAL A 391 -9.43 2.54 0.19
C VAL A 391 -8.04 1.97 0.48
N GLY A 392 -7.99 0.95 1.34
CA GLY A 392 -6.77 0.36 1.91
C GLY A 392 -6.56 0.75 3.38
N GLY A 393 -5.58 0.11 4.00
CA GLY A 393 -5.13 0.41 5.36
C GLY A 393 -5.74 -0.51 6.39
N GLY A 394 -4.87 -1.20 7.12
CA GLY A 394 -5.23 -2.10 8.21
C GLY A 394 -4.85 -1.54 9.58
N GLY A 395 -4.86 -2.42 10.58
CA GLY A 395 -4.46 -2.05 11.95
C GLY A 395 -2.95 -2.19 12.15
N ILE A 396 -2.47 -3.44 12.18
CA ILE A 396 -1.07 -3.78 12.46
C ILE A 396 -0.55 -4.71 11.37
N MET A 397 0.65 -4.43 10.88
CA MET A 397 1.32 -5.20 9.84
C MET A 397 2.70 -5.65 10.31
N ILE A 398 3.06 -6.88 10.00
CA ILE A 398 4.38 -7.48 10.26
C ILE A 398 4.89 -8.03 8.94
N ARG A 399 6.09 -7.62 8.54
CA ARG A 399 6.63 -8.02 7.23
C ARG A 399 8.13 -7.98 7.09
N ASN A 400 8.59 -8.53 5.97
CA ASN A 400 9.96 -8.40 5.53
C ASN A 400 10.01 -8.06 4.02
N GLU A 401 10.55 -6.88 3.71
CA GLU A 401 10.64 -6.36 2.34
C GLU A 401 11.90 -6.80 1.62
N ASP A 402 12.85 -7.41 2.34
CA ASP A 402 14.15 -7.72 1.78
C ASP A 402 14.22 -9.20 1.36
N PRO A 403 14.53 -9.49 0.08
CA PRO A 403 14.56 -10.86 -0.42
C PRO A 403 15.54 -11.77 0.34
N LEU A 404 15.19 -13.04 0.47
CA LEU A 404 16.06 -14.07 1.03
C LEU A 404 17.44 -14.12 0.30
N PRO A 405 18.56 -14.39 1.01
CA PRO A 405 18.67 -14.81 2.41
C PRO A 405 18.86 -13.65 3.42
N ALA A 406 18.10 -12.56 3.29
CA ALA A 406 18.09 -11.47 4.25
C ALA A 406 17.75 -11.92 5.69
N GLN A 407 18.14 -11.10 6.67
CA GLN A 407 17.80 -11.30 8.07
C GLN A 407 16.27 -11.33 8.28
N ALA A 408 15.81 -12.11 9.25
CA ALA A 408 14.37 -12.23 9.53
C ALA A 408 13.82 -11.03 10.31
N THR A 409 12.54 -10.72 10.06
CA THR A 409 11.69 -10.03 11.04
C THR A 409 11.17 -11.10 12.02
N SER A 410 11.52 -11.00 13.30
CA SER A 410 11.37 -12.13 14.24
C SER A 410 11.12 -11.72 15.69
N GLY A 411 10.44 -12.59 16.45
CA GLY A 411 10.18 -12.38 17.87
C GLY A 411 9.14 -11.28 18.11
N ILE A 412 8.04 -11.32 17.36
CA ILE A 412 6.99 -10.29 17.40
C ILE A 412 5.82 -10.74 18.26
N VAL A 413 5.32 -9.85 19.11
CA VAL A 413 4.22 -10.12 20.05
C VAL A 413 3.15 -9.04 19.90
N ILE A 414 1.98 -9.41 19.42
CA ILE A 414 0.82 -8.52 19.31
C ILE A 414 -0.24 -9.01 20.28
N ARG A 415 -0.44 -8.31 21.42
CA ARG A 415 -1.31 -8.83 22.48
C ARG A 415 -2.23 -7.84 23.16
N ASN A 416 -3.41 -8.29 23.57
CA ASN A 416 -4.37 -7.48 24.34
C ASN A 416 -4.75 -6.15 23.65
N ASN A 417 -4.78 -6.13 22.32
CA ASN A 417 -5.17 -4.94 21.56
C ASN A 417 -6.64 -5.01 21.14
N GLN A 418 -7.25 -3.83 20.94
CA GLN A 418 -8.54 -3.66 20.29
C GLN A 418 -8.31 -3.02 18.93
N VAL A 419 -8.67 -3.70 17.85
CA VAL A 419 -8.38 -3.21 16.49
C VAL A 419 -9.64 -3.28 15.63
N ALA A 420 -10.01 -2.14 15.04
CA ALA A 420 -11.07 -2.04 14.06
C ALA A 420 -10.50 -1.54 12.74
N SER A 421 -10.80 -2.24 11.65
CA SER A 421 -10.38 -1.88 10.30
C SER A 421 -11.52 -2.03 9.30
N ALA A 422 -11.66 -1.06 8.40
CA ALA A 422 -12.72 -1.00 7.40
C ALA A 422 -12.31 -1.52 6.01
N SER A 423 -11.02 -1.74 5.75
CA SER A 423 -10.52 -2.12 4.41
C SER A 423 -9.57 -3.31 4.42
N ASP A 424 -8.39 -3.21 5.05
CA ASP A 424 -7.42 -4.31 5.12
C ASP A 424 -7.47 -5.00 6.48
N GLU A 425 -6.68 -6.04 6.68
CA GLU A 425 -6.70 -6.85 7.90
C GLU A 425 -6.46 -6.02 9.16
N SER A 426 -7.15 -6.41 10.24
CA SER A 426 -6.88 -5.82 11.55
C SER A 426 -5.44 -6.14 11.98
N ILE A 427 -5.00 -7.38 11.75
CA ILE A 427 -3.60 -7.80 11.95
C ILE A 427 -3.14 -8.65 10.77
N ALA A 428 -2.10 -8.22 10.08
CA ALA A 428 -1.47 -8.97 8.99
C ALA A 428 -0.02 -9.34 9.34
N ALA A 429 0.35 -10.60 9.16
CA ALA A 429 1.73 -11.06 9.26
C ALA A 429 2.13 -11.76 7.96
N PHE A 430 3.21 -11.30 7.33
CA PHE A 430 3.62 -11.90 6.07
C PHE A 430 5.12 -11.94 5.82
N GLY A 431 5.56 -12.94 5.05
CA GLY A 431 6.95 -13.02 4.59
C GLY A 431 7.25 -11.98 3.51
N TRP A 432 6.28 -11.77 2.60
CA TRP A 432 6.34 -10.96 1.39
C TRP A 432 7.53 -11.24 0.48
N LEU A 433 8.69 -10.64 0.76
CA LEU A 433 9.92 -10.88 0.01
C LEU A 433 10.95 -11.65 0.84
N GLY A 434 10.94 -11.45 2.16
CA GLY A 434 11.91 -12.02 3.10
C GLY A 434 11.34 -13.06 4.06
N LEU A 435 12.04 -13.25 5.18
CA LEU A 435 11.64 -14.18 6.24
C LEU A 435 10.94 -13.42 7.38
N THR A 436 9.75 -13.88 7.75
CA THR A 436 9.05 -13.49 8.97
C THR A 436 8.86 -14.74 9.84
N GLU A 437 9.26 -14.72 11.09
CA GLU A 437 9.16 -15.91 11.95
C GLU A 437 8.92 -15.59 13.42
N ASN A 438 8.48 -16.58 14.20
CA ASN A 438 8.30 -16.47 15.65
C ASN A 438 7.36 -15.30 16.01
N VAL A 439 6.15 -15.33 15.45
CA VAL A 439 5.11 -14.32 15.65
C VAL A 439 4.04 -14.84 16.59
N ARG A 440 3.66 -14.06 17.60
CA ARG A 440 2.58 -14.37 18.55
C ARG A 440 1.50 -13.29 18.49
N ILE A 441 0.26 -13.69 18.20
CA ILE A 441 -0.92 -12.83 18.14
C ILE A 441 -1.90 -13.33 19.20
N GLU A 442 -1.98 -12.64 20.34
CA GLU A 442 -2.55 -13.17 21.57
C GLU A 442 -3.65 -12.27 22.17
N ASN A 443 -4.83 -12.82 22.44
CA ASN A 443 -5.87 -12.13 23.23
C ASN A 443 -6.29 -10.75 22.66
N ASN A 444 -6.28 -10.58 21.34
CA ASN A 444 -6.74 -9.35 20.70
C ASN A 444 -8.25 -9.42 20.41
N THR A 445 -8.92 -8.26 20.42
CA THR A 445 -10.32 -8.11 20.01
C THR A 445 -10.36 -7.33 18.69
N LEU A 446 -10.87 -7.97 17.64
CA LEU A 446 -10.78 -7.47 16.27
C LEU A 446 -12.17 -7.29 15.65
N LEU A 447 -12.39 -6.13 15.05
CA LEU A 447 -13.59 -5.81 14.27
C LEU A 447 -13.18 -5.56 12.82
N ALA A 448 -13.39 -6.56 11.97
CA ALA A 448 -12.94 -6.56 10.58
C ALA A 448 -14.11 -6.32 9.61
N GLN A 449 -14.92 -5.28 9.86
CA GLN A 449 -16.07 -4.95 9.03
C GLN A 449 -15.65 -4.31 7.71
N GLY A 450 -15.54 -5.13 6.66
CA GLY A 450 -15.13 -4.69 5.32
C GLY A 450 -13.80 -5.29 4.86
N ALA A 451 -12.99 -5.77 5.81
CA ALA A 451 -11.73 -6.44 5.51
C ALA A 451 -11.90 -7.87 5.01
N SER A 452 -10.99 -8.31 4.15
CA SER A 452 -10.92 -9.71 3.69
C SER A 452 -10.78 -10.67 4.86
N PHE A 453 -9.90 -10.33 5.79
CA PHE A 453 -9.68 -11.09 7.01
C PHE A 453 -9.54 -10.21 8.25
N GLY A 454 -9.75 -10.80 9.43
CA GLY A 454 -9.38 -10.17 10.70
C GLY A 454 -7.89 -10.35 11.00
N ILE A 455 -7.41 -11.59 10.89
CA ILE A 455 -6.00 -11.95 11.05
C ILE A 455 -5.52 -12.72 9.81
N THR A 456 -4.35 -12.37 9.29
CA THR A 456 -3.67 -13.18 8.27
C THR A 456 -2.26 -13.56 8.65
N ALA A 457 -1.86 -14.77 8.22
CA ALA A 457 -0.48 -15.21 8.18
C ALA A 457 -0.19 -15.84 6.81
N TYR A 458 0.65 -15.20 5.98
CA TYR A 458 0.99 -15.75 4.66
C TYR A 458 2.44 -15.52 4.25
N GLY A 459 3.06 -16.49 3.56
CA GLY A 459 4.41 -16.31 3.02
C GLY A 459 4.38 -15.28 1.89
N PHE A 460 3.68 -15.60 0.80
CA PHE A 460 3.39 -14.66 -0.28
C PHE A 460 2.10 -14.99 -1.05
N ASN A 461 1.57 -14.01 -1.77
CA ASN A 461 0.29 -14.14 -2.50
C ASN A 461 0.41 -13.89 -4.02
N SER A 462 1.64 -13.76 -4.54
CA SER A 462 1.89 -13.52 -5.97
C SER A 462 3.15 -14.24 -6.45
N PRO A 463 3.17 -14.84 -7.67
CA PRO A 463 4.33 -15.55 -8.21
C PRO A 463 5.64 -14.74 -8.33
N GLY A 464 5.60 -13.41 -8.20
CA GLY A 464 6.78 -12.54 -8.19
C GLY A 464 7.39 -12.31 -6.80
N GLN A 465 6.82 -12.91 -5.77
CA GLN A 465 7.25 -12.82 -4.38
C GLN A 465 7.94 -14.13 -3.94
N SER A 466 8.74 -14.06 -2.88
CA SER A 466 9.55 -15.18 -2.39
C SER A 466 9.54 -15.33 -0.88
N GLY A 467 8.67 -14.57 -0.20
CA GLY A 467 8.67 -14.48 1.25
C GLY A 467 8.27 -15.78 1.94
N GLN A 468 8.76 -15.97 3.15
CA GLN A 468 8.46 -17.13 3.97
C GLN A 468 7.91 -16.65 5.31
N ILE A 469 6.93 -17.39 5.83
CA ILE A 469 6.44 -17.20 7.19
C ILE A 469 6.44 -18.52 7.95
N SER A 470 6.96 -18.51 9.17
CA SER A 470 6.94 -19.71 10.01
C SER A 470 6.83 -19.44 11.51
N ASN A 471 6.44 -20.47 12.28
CA ASN A 471 6.31 -20.41 13.74
C ASN A 471 5.38 -19.28 14.19
N VAL A 472 4.12 -19.34 13.76
CA VAL A 472 3.09 -18.34 14.10
C VAL A 472 2.10 -18.93 15.07
N ASN A 473 1.85 -18.26 16.21
CA ASN A 473 0.83 -18.64 17.17
C ASN A 473 -0.27 -17.56 17.20
N ILE A 474 -1.50 -17.96 16.88
CA ILE A 474 -2.69 -17.12 16.90
C ILE A 474 -3.60 -17.70 18.00
N THR A 475 -3.60 -17.07 19.18
CA THR A 475 -4.18 -17.66 20.39
C THR A 475 -5.11 -16.70 21.14
N GLY A 476 -6.28 -17.16 21.56
CA GLY A 476 -7.15 -16.38 22.45
C GLY A 476 -7.81 -15.15 21.81
N ASN A 477 -7.74 -14.97 20.49
CA ASN A 477 -8.27 -13.77 19.83
C ASN A 477 -9.78 -13.87 19.62
N SER A 478 -10.47 -12.73 19.70
CA SER A 478 -11.87 -12.59 19.32
C SER A 478 -11.97 -11.80 18.01
N VAL A 479 -12.50 -12.42 16.95
CA VAL A 479 -12.62 -11.81 15.63
C VAL A 479 -14.09 -11.74 15.22
N VAL A 480 -14.57 -10.53 14.93
CA VAL A 480 -15.95 -10.25 14.51
C VAL A 480 -15.96 -9.64 13.11
N GLY A 481 -16.70 -10.26 12.20
CA GLY A 481 -16.81 -9.79 10.82
C GLY A 481 -15.61 -10.17 9.95
N SER A 482 -15.85 -10.15 8.63
CA SER A 482 -14.89 -10.14 7.51
C SER A 482 -15.61 -10.58 6.24
N THR A 483 -15.01 -10.35 5.07
CA THR A 483 -15.61 -10.72 3.77
C THR A 483 -15.18 -12.10 3.27
N VAL A 484 -13.98 -12.59 3.61
CA VAL A 484 -13.43 -13.88 3.14
C VAL A 484 -13.26 -14.91 4.27
N GLY A 485 -12.61 -14.54 5.36
CA GLY A 485 -12.41 -15.41 6.53
C GLY A 485 -12.09 -14.60 7.78
N ALA A 486 -12.29 -15.08 9.00
CA ALA A 486 -11.81 -14.33 10.18
C ALA A 486 -10.29 -14.48 10.33
N ILE A 487 -9.79 -15.71 10.18
CA ILE A 487 -8.37 -16.04 10.25
C ILE A 487 -7.97 -16.73 8.94
N GLY A 488 -7.02 -16.15 8.21
CA GLY A 488 -6.53 -16.63 6.92
C GLY A 488 -5.08 -17.09 6.99
N ILE A 489 -4.80 -18.36 6.69
CA ILE A 489 -3.45 -18.92 6.62
C ILE A 489 -3.15 -19.33 5.19
N MET A 490 -2.17 -18.68 4.55
CA MET A 490 -1.98 -18.80 3.10
C MET A 490 -0.53 -18.82 2.65
N GLY A 491 -0.31 -19.04 1.35
CA GLY A 491 0.94 -18.67 0.68
C GLY A 491 2.18 -19.34 1.25
N GLY A 492 2.12 -20.64 1.53
CA GLY A 492 3.27 -21.41 2.03
C GLY A 492 3.60 -21.21 3.51
N ALA A 493 2.69 -20.62 4.29
CA ALA A 493 2.84 -20.55 5.74
C ALA A 493 3.11 -21.94 6.35
N ASN A 494 4.10 -22.02 7.24
CA ASN A 494 4.56 -23.27 7.81
C ASN A 494 4.63 -23.22 9.35
N GLY A 495 4.05 -24.19 10.04
CA GLY A 495 4.12 -24.22 11.51
C GLY A 495 3.26 -23.13 12.14
N VAL A 496 1.97 -23.15 11.84
CA VAL A 496 1.00 -22.17 12.37
C VAL A 496 0.01 -22.85 13.31
N ASN A 497 -0.11 -22.32 14.52
CA ASN A 497 -1.10 -22.75 15.50
C ASN A 497 -2.21 -21.71 15.63
N VAL A 498 -3.45 -22.13 15.40
CA VAL A 498 -4.66 -21.32 15.58
C VAL A 498 -5.46 -21.96 16.72
N THR A 499 -5.31 -21.44 17.93
CA THR A 499 -5.80 -22.09 19.14
C THR A 499 -6.66 -21.19 20.02
N ASP A 500 -7.77 -21.71 20.57
CA ASP A 500 -8.59 -20.98 21.55
C ASP A 500 -9.09 -19.60 21.04
N ASN A 501 -9.31 -19.44 19.73
CA ASN A 501 -9.86 -18.21 19.18
C ASN A 501 -11.39 -18.27 19.11
N THR A 502 -12.03 -17.12 19.27
CA THR A 502 -13.47 -16.94 19.03
C THR A 502 -13.68 -16.20 17.71
N VAL A 503 -14.43 -16.81 16.79
CA VAL A 503 -14.76 -16.25 15.48
C VAL A 503 -16.26 -16.13 15.33
N MET A 504 -16.74 -14.96 14.92
CA MET A 504 -18.16 -14.74 14.70
C MET A 504 -18.48 -13.79 13.54
N GLN A 505 -19.65 -13.98 12.92
CA GLN A 505 -20.27 -13.05 11.98
C GLN A 505 -19.46 -12.79 10.69
N THR A 506 -18.75 -13.79 10.17
CA THR A 506 -18.03 -13.67 8.89
C THR A 506 -18.98 -13.86 7.70
N GLN A 507 -18.73 -13.16 6.59
CA GLN A 507 -19.55 -13.31 5.37
C GLN A 507 -19.24 -14.59 4.59
N ALA A 508 -18.03 -15.14 4.75
CA ALA A 508 -17.61 -16.38 4.14
C ALA A 508 -17.13 -17.37 5.21
N ASP A 509 -15.87 -17.80 5.20
CA ASP A 509 -15.43 -18.84 6.13
C ASP A 509 -15.15 -18.30 7.54
N GLY A 510 -15.14 -19.17 8.55
CA GLY A 510 -14.61 -18.82 9.86
C GLY A 510 -13.09 -18.79 9.83
N ILE A 511 -12.48 -19.96 9.64
CA ILE A 511 -11.03 -20.11 9.44
C ILE A 511 -10.78 -20.61 8.02
N PHE A 512 -9.88 -19.94 7.31
CA PHE A 512 -9.55 -20.23 5.91
C PHE A 512 -8.08 -20.62 5.79
N LEU A 513 -7.83 -21.87 5.39
CA LEU A 513 -6.50 -22.40 5.16
C LEU A 513 -6.41 -22.84 3.69
N ASP A 514 -5.57 -22.18 2.90
CA ASP A 514 -5.40 -22.49 1.48
C ASP A 514 -4.04 -21.98 0.96
N PRO A 515 -3.43 -22.60 -0.06
CA PRO A 515 -2.26 -22.02 -0.73
C PRO A 515 -2.48 -20.58 -1.23
N GLY A 516 -3.72 -20.20 -1.56
CA GLY A 516 -4.12 -18.87 -2.00
C GLY A 516 -4.30 -18.74 -3.52
N GLY A 517 -4.24 -19.84 -4.27
CA GLY A 517 -4.41 -19.88 -5.72
C GLY A 517 -3.37 -20.73 -6.46
N ASP A 518 -3.56 -20.88 -7.78
CA ASP A 518 -2.73 -21.70 -8.63
C ASP A 518 -1.26 -21.23 -8.64
N GLY A 519 -0.34 -22.16 -8.41
CA GLY A 519 1.10 -21.91 -8.42
C GLY A 519 1.66 -21.26 -7.14
N LEU A 520 0.82 -21.02 -6.13
CA LEU A 520 1.29 -20.60 -4.81
C LEU A 520 1.71 -21.80 -3.94
N PRO A 521 2.66 -21.62 -3.01
CA PRO A 521 3.19 -22.71 -2.21
C PRO A 521 2.15 -23.24 -1.23
N VAL A 522 2.18 -24.55 -1.04
CA VAL A 522 1.27 -25.27 -0.14
C VAL A 522 1.59 -24.91 1.31
N ILE A 523 0.56 -24.55 2.08
CA ILE A 523 0.69 -24.37 3.53
C ILE A 523 0.95 -25.71 4.21
N SER A 524 1.72 -25.72 5.30
CA SER A 524 2.02 -26.98 5.98
C SER A 524 2.21 -26.87 7.48
N ASN A 525 2.03 -28.00 8.18
CA ASN A 525 2.18 -28.08 9.64
C ASN A 525 1.25 -27.08 10.36
N ILE A 526 -0.04 -27.18 10.07
CA ILE A 526 -1.06 -26.26 10.62
C ILE A 526 -1.88 -27.00 11.67
N ASN A 527 -2.01 -26.41 12.85
CA ASN A 527 -2.88 -26.90 13.91
C ASN A 527 -4.01 -25.91 14.18
N VAL A 528 -5.25 -26.36 14.08
CA VAL A 528 -6.46 -25.58 14.39
C VAL A 528 -7.20 -26.29 15.51
N GLN A 529 -7.07 -25.77 16.73
CA GLN A 529 -7.50 -26.47 17.93
C GLN A 529 -8.32 -25.59 18.89
N ASP A 530 -9.35 -26.16 19.52
CA ASP A 530 -10.10 -25.50 20.60
C ASP A 530 -10.75 -24.14 20.22
N ASN A 531 -10.94 -23.85 18.93
CA ASN A 531 -11.57 -22.60 18.50
C ASN A 531 -13.10 -22.69 18.62
N THR A 532 -13.74 -21.56 18.91
CA THR A 532 -15.19 -21.39 18.87
C THR A 532 -15.58 -20.55 17.66
N ILE A 533 -16.29 -21.14 16.70
CA ILE A 533 -16.64 -20.54 15.42
C ILE A 533 -18.16 -20.55 15.27
N SER A 534 -18.77 -19.39 15.02
CA SER A 534 -20.22 -19.30 14.93
C SER A 534 -20.71 -18.27 13.92
N ASN A 535 -21.88 -18.49 13.34
CA ASN A 535 -22.57 -17.53 12.47
C ASN A 535 -21.70 -17.10 11.28
N VAL A 536 -21.34 -18.06 10.43
CA VAL A 536 -20.44 -17.85 9.28
C VAL A 536 -21.18 -18.07 7.97
N GLY A 537 -20.94 -17.21 6.99
CA GLY A 537 -21.69 -17.19 5.73
C GLY A 537 -21.30 -18.27 4.72
N ARG A 538 -20.24 -19.04 4.97
CA ARG A 538 -19.80 -20.18 4.15
C ARG A 538 -19.48 -21.41 4.99
N ASN A 539 -18.21 -21.74 5.22
CA ASN A 539 -17.82 -22.90 6.03
C ASN A 539 -17.30 -22.46 7.40
N GLY A 540 -17.48 -23.28 8.44
CA GLY A 540 -16.82 -23.04 9.72
C GLY A 540 -15.30 -23.00 9.57
N ILE A 541 -14.76 -24.06 8.97
CA ILE A 541 -13.34 -24.16 8.62
C ILE A 541 -13.23 -24.67 7.18
N PHE A 542 -12.48 -23.95 6.35
CA PHE A 542 -11.98 -24.47 5.07
C PHE A 542 -10.50 -24.82 5.22
N ALA A 543 -10.13 -26.06 4.88
CA ALA A 543 -8.80 -26.60 5.12
C ALA A 543 -8.24 -27.26 3.86
N ASN A 544 -7.23 -26.64 3.26
CA ASN A 544 -6.47 -27.18 2.14
C ASN A 544 -4.97 -26.97 2.39
N GLY A 545 -4.24 -28.06 2.62
CA GLY A 545 -2.81 -28.00 2.92
C GLY A 545 -2.23 -29.35 3.34
N MET A 546 -0.94 -29.36 3.63
CA MET A 546 -0.22 -30.57 4.03
C MET A 546 -0.05 -30.63 5.56
N LEU A 547 -0.29 -31.79 6.17
CA LEU A 547 -0.16 -31.96 7.63
C LEU A 547 -1.03 -30.94 8.41
N VAL A 548 -2.30 -30.81 8.01
CA VAL A 548 -3.28 -29.94 8.67
C VAL A 548 -4.09 -30.76 9.67
N GLN A 549 -4.16 -30.28 10.91
CA GLN A 549 -4.92 -30.89 12.00
C GLN A 549 -6.03 -29.92 12.45
N VAL A 550 -7.27 -30.38 12.45
CA VAL A 550 -8.46 -29.65 12.88
C VAL A 550 -9.10 -30.42 14.03
N GLN A 551 -8.89 -29.96 15.26
CA GLN A 551 -9.17 -30.74 16.46
C GLN A 551 -9.97 -29.97 17.51
N GLN A 552 -10.95 -30.63 18.14
CA GLN A 552 -11.63 -30.10 19.33
C GLN A 552 -12.29 -28.72 19.15
N ASN A 553 -12.58 -28.31 17.91
CA ASN A 553 -13.23 -27.03 17.64
C ASN A 553 -14.74 -27.14 17.89
N LYS A 554 -15.35 -26.02 18.31
CA LYS A 554 -16.80 -25.86 18.43
C LYS A 554 -17.29 -24.98 17.28
N ILE A 555 -18.06 -25.56 16.35
CA ILE A 555 -18.48 -24.92 15.11
C ILE A 555 -20.01 -24.91 15.06
N SER A 556 -20.62 -23.77 14.81
CA SER A 556 -22.08 -23.66 14.78
C SER A 556 -22.58 -22.64 13.74
N ASN A 557 -23.82 -22.81 13.27
CA ASN A 557 -24.52 -21.88 12.39
C ASN A 557 -23.70 -21.51 11.14
N CYS A 558 -23.37 -22.50 10.31
CA CYS A 558 -22.68 -22.31 9.04
C CYS A 558 -23.69 -22.39 7.88
N SER A 559 -23.63 -21.46 6.92
CA SER A 559 -24.48 -21.52 5.73
C SER A 559 -24.15 -22.70 4.79
N ARG A 560 -22.95 -23.28 4.90
CA ARG A 560 -22.51 -24.49 4.18
C ARG A 560 -21.94 -25.52 5.14
N ALA A 561 -20.69 -25.95 4.95
CA ALA A 561 -20.12 -27.04 5.73
C ALA A 561 -19.64 -26.57 7.10
N GLY A 562 -19.72 -27.43 8.12
CA GLY A 562 -19.02 -27.15 9.38
C GLY A 562 -17.51 -27.15 9.15
N ILE A 563 -17.01 -28.23 8.55
CA ILE A 563 -15.62 -28.34 8.08
C ILE A 563 -15.64 -28.76 6.61
N TYR A 564 -14.92 -28.04 5.76
CA TYR A 564 -14.59 -28.46 4.41
C TYR A 564 -13.09 -28.71 4.31
N ALA A 565 -12.72 -29.98 4.17
CA ALA A 565 -11.35 -30.43 4.04
C ALA A 565 -11.02 -30.91 2.62
N VAL A 566 -9.83 -30.57 2.14
CA VAL A 566 -9.19 -31.15 0.96
C VAL A 566 -8.15 -32.18 1.43
N ALA A 567 -8.04 -33.31 0.72
CA ALA A 567 -7.17 -34.48 0.97
C ALA A 567 -6.06 -34.33 2.04
N GLY A 568 -6.01 -35.28 2.99
CA GLY A 568 -4.93 -35.38 3.99
C GLY A 568 -5.08 -34.54 5.25
N VAL A 569 -6.20 -33.82 5.41
CA VAL A 569 -6.55 -33.10 6.64
C VAL A 569 -7.10 -34.07 7.70
N ALA A 570 -6.59 -33.98 8.94
CA ALA A 570 -7.13 -34.71 10.08
C ALA A 570 -8.21 -33.89 10.79
N MET A 571 -9.39 -34.48 11.02
CA MET A 571 -10.55 -33.87 11.67
C MET A 571 -10.97 -34.71 12.89
N ILE A 572 -10.59 -34.27 14.09
CA ILE A 572 -10.69 -35.10 15.30
C ILE A 572 -11.42 -34.39 16.43
N GLY A 573 -12.48 -35.00 16.97
CA GLY A 573 -13.12 -34.51 18.19
C GLY A 573 -13.84 -33.16 18.07
N ASN A 574 -14.18 -32.71 16.86
CA ASN A 574 -14.88 -31.44 16.66
C ASN A 574 -16.36 -31.57 17.00
N VAL A 575 -16.95 -30.51 17.54
CA VAL A 575 -18.39 -30.40 17.82
C VAL A 575 -18.99 -29.45 16.80
N ILE A 576 -19.86 -29.96 15.94
CA ILE A 576 -20.45 -29.21 14.82
C ILE A 576 -21.97 -29.20 14.98
N SER A 577 -22.58 -28.02 14.96
CA SER A 577 -24.02 -27.87 14.90
C SER A 577 -24.49 -26.95 13.77
N ASP A 578 -25.73 -27.15 13.31
CA ASP A 578 -26.40 -26.22 12.41
C ASP A 578 -25.60 -25.90 11.13
N ALA A 579 -25.04 -26.95 10.51
CA ALA A 579 -24.21 -26.87 9.30
C ALA A 579 -24.52 -28.04 8.35
N HIS A 580 -24.65 -27.79 7.04
CA HIS A 580 -25.11 -28.77 6.07
C HIS A 580 -24.23 -28.77 4.80
N PRO A 581 -23.36 -29.78 4.60
CA PRO A 581 -23.10 -30.93 5.48
C PRO A 581 -22.36 -30.56 6.77
N GLY A 582 -22.30 -31.45 7.77
CA GLY A 582 -21.45 -31.24 8.94
C GLY A 582 -19.97 -31.23 8.55
N ILE A 583 -19.55 -32.22 7.76
CA ILE A 583 -18.19 -32.33 7.22
C ILE A 583 -18.27 -32.63 5.73
N LEU A 584 -17.51 -31.88 4.93
CA LEU A 584 -17.31 -32.08 3.50
C LEU A 584 -15.84 -32.42 3.24
N VAL A 585 -15.58 -33.48 2.50
CA VAL A 585 -14.23 -33.93 2.15
C VAL A 585 -14.09 -34.01 0.65
N GLN A 586 -13.05 -33.40 0.09
CA GLN A 586 -12.70 -33.52 -1.33
C GLN A 586 -11.37 -34.24 -1.51
N GLY A 587 -11.34 -35.21 -2.44
CA GLY A 587 -10.17 -36.02 -2.77
C GLY A 587 -10.12 -37.36 -2.04
N GLU A 588 -9.32 -38.30 -2.55
CA GLU A 588 -9.35 -39.70 -2.09
C GLU A 588 -8.84 -39.89 -0.64
N SER A 589 -9.69 -40.55 0.16
CA SER A 589 -9.54 -41.41 1.35
C SER A 589 -8.50 -41.18 2.47
N ASP A 590 -7.55 -40.26 2.34
CA ASP A 590 -6.45 -40.15 3.32
C ASP A 590 -6.78 -39.25 4.53
N ALA A 591 -8.01 -38.73 4.57
CA ALA A 591 -8.50 -37.91 5.67
C ALA A 591 -8.76 -38.76 6.93
N THR A 592 -8.13 -38.39 8.05
CA THR A 592 -8.41 -39.02 9.34
C THR A 592 -9.60 -38.33 10.00
N ILE A 593 -10.74 -39.01 10.09
CA ILE A 593 -11.97 -38.46 10.68
C ILE A 593 -12.38 -39.33 11.86
N SER A 594 -12.36 -38.78 13.09
CA SER A 594 -12.73 -39.55 14.29
C SER A 594 -13.28 -38.68 15.42
N GLY A 595 -14.19 -39.22 16.22
CA GLY A 595 -14.68 -38.56 17.44
C GLY A 595 -15.48 -37.27 17.23
N ASN A 596 -15.83 -36.89 16.00
CA ASN A 596 -16.60 -35.67 15.74
C ASN A 596 -18.07 -35.87 16.14
N THR A 597 -18.67 -34.86 16.78
CA THR A 597 -20.08 -34.83 17.17
C THR A 597 -20.84 -33.88 16.25
N LEU A 598 -21.88 -34.38 15.58
CA LEU A 598 -22.73 -33.62 14.67
C LEU A 598 -24.13 -33.49 15.28
N SER A 599 -24.65 -32.26 15.44
CA SER A 599 -25.97 -31.99 16.05
C SER A 599 -26.77 -31.01 15.21
N ASN A 600 -27.94 -31.41 14.70
CA ASN A 600 -28.67 -30.62 13.68
C ASN A 600 -27.76 -30.20 12.50
N ALA A 601 -26.83 -31.08 12.14
CA ALA A 601 -25.88 -30.89 11.06
C ALA A 601 -26.00 -32.07 10.09
N GLY A 602 -25.74 -31.83 8.81
CA GLY A 602 -25.76 -32.87 7.78
C GLY A 602 -24.67 -33.92 7.98
N GLU A 603 -24.76 -35.02 7.24
CA GLU A 603 -23.79 -36.13 7.32
C GLU A 603 -22.38 -35.72 6.85
N ILE A 604 -21.43 -36.66 6.98
CA ILE A 604 -20.11 -36.54 6.36
C ILE A 604 -20.26 -36.86 4.87
N VAL A 605 -19.88 -35.93 4.00
CA VAL A 605 -19.99 -36.07 2.54
C VAL A 605 -18.61 -36.11 1.90
N PHE A 606 -18.40 -37.08 1.02
CA PHE A 606 -17.18 -37.22 0.22
C PHE A 606 -17.47 -36.81 -1.24
N LEU A 607 -16.69 -35.87 -1.76
CA LEU A 607 -16.68 -35.45 -3.16
C LEU A 607 -15.55 -36.20 -3.87
N GLN A 608 -15.89 -36.86 -4.97
CA GLN A 608 -14.93 -37.48 -5.89
C GLN A 608 -14.22 -36.45 -6.74
#